data_AF-A0A946SVM4-F1
#
_entry.id   AF-A0A946SVM4-F1
#
_cell.length_a   1.000
_cell.length_b   1.000
_cell.length_c   1.000
_cell.angle_alpha   90.00
_cell.angle_beta   90.00
_cell.angle_gamma   90.00
#
_symmetry.space_group_name_H-M   'P 1'
#
loop_
_entity.id
_entity.type
_entity.pdbx_description
1 polymer ?
#
loop_
_entity_poly.entity_id
_entity_poly.type
_entity_poly.pdbx_seq_one_letter_code
_entity_poly.pdbx_strand_id
1 'polypeptide(L)'
;MVLKKHAGLFVGGLIVLAACSPSDSPSTISQTTSAATTPPTQPVTTSAPAAFPATPTAVPAITAAPVALPATLTQAMVAIHLDPTGPSVTHATAQNWERLTDLMATADSFGHKLTLLMSSDWADLVAANPVRQTALQDWVNNGHQLGFHHHTCGHASPDGYRDIKNQCRGAEPRGSVADAFAQVQDLATDLGLPSI
;
A
#
# COMPACT_ATOMS: atom_id res chain seq x y z
N MET A 1 18.20 44.95 35.44
CA MET A 1 17.76 43.58 35.77
C MET A 1 18.14 42.70 34.59
N VAL A 2 19.17 41.87 34.78
CA VAL A 2 19.83 41.07 33.74
C VAL A 2 19.11 39.72 33.65
N LEU A 3 18.60 39.34 32.48
CA LEU A 3 18.15 37.97 32.24
C LEU A 3 19.03 37.31 31.15
N LYS A 4 19.60 36.17 31.55
CA LYS A 4 20.65 35.39 30.90
C LYS A 4 20.20 34.76 29.58
N LYS A 5 21.12 34.78 28.61
CA LYS A 5 21.17 33.89 27.45
C LYS A 5 21.38 32.45 27.93
N HIS A 6 20.61 31.51 27.38
CA HIS A 6 20.98 30.10 27.34
C HIS A 6 21.40 29.74 25.92
N ALA A 7 22.68 29.40 25.79
CA ALA A 7 23.26 28.78 24.60
C ALA A 7 22.98 27.26 24.67
N GLY A 8 22.27 26.74 23.68
CA GLY A 8 22.11 25.31 23.44
C GLY A 8 23.20 24.82 22.49
N LEU A 9 24.05 23.93 23.00
CA LEU A 9 25.07 23.18 22.31
C LEU A 9 24.40 22.17 21.35
N PHE A 10 24.56 22.33 20.03
CA PHE A 10 24.20 21.31 19.06
C PHE A 10 25.44 20.51 18.69
N VAL A 11 25.41 19.21 18.98
CA VAL A 11 26.44 18.22 18.62
C VAL A 11 25.99 17.50 17.34
N GLY A 12 26.83 17.62 16.30
CA GLY A 12 27.10 16.60 15.29
C GLY A 12 25.94 15.91 14.59
N GLY A 13 25.46 16.49 13.48
CA GLY A 13 24.79 15.76 12.41
C GLY A 13 25.73 15.61 11.21
N LEU A 14 26.16 14.38 10.93
CA LEU A 14 26.89 14.03 9.71
C LEU A 14 25.95 14.18 8.51
N ILE A 15 26.21 15.18 7.66
CA ILE A 15 25.51 15.39 6.40
C ILE A 15 26.29 14.65 5.31
N VAL A 16 25.73 13.55 4.80
CA VAL A 16 26.20 12.93 3.55
C VAL A 16 25.38 13.56 2.41
N LEU A 17 25.98 14.55 1.74
CA LEU A 17 25.46 15.11 0.49
C LEU A 17 25.86 14.18 -0.67
N ALA A 18 24.93 13.35 -1.13
CA ALA A 18 25.03 12.74 -2.44
C ALA A 18 24.51 13.73 -3.48
N ALA A 19 25.41 14.25 -4.31
CA ALA A 19 25.06 15.10 -5.45
C ALA A 19 24.58 14.21 -6.61
N CYS A 20 23.29 14.25 -6.94
CA CYS A 20 22.77 13.73 -8.21
C CYS A 20 22.81 14.83 -9.27
N SER A 21 23.45 14.52 -10.41
CA SER A 21 23.49 15.38 -11.61
C SER A 21 22.17 15.28 -12.38
N PRO A 22 21.69 16.37 -13.02
CA PRO A 22 20.54 16.32 -13.91
C PRO A 22 20.97 15.77 -15.28
N SER A 23 20.30 14.71 -15.75
CA SER A 23 20.38 14.27 -17.14
C SER A 23 19.04 14.50 -17.81
N ASP A 24 18.96 15.58 -18.58
CA ASP A 24 17.85 15.88 -19.48
C ASP A 24 17.84 14.92 -20.67
N SER A 25 16.70 14.29 -20.94
CA SER A 25 16.31 13.84 -22.28
C SER A 25 14.79 13.66 -22.37
N PRO A 26 14.11 14.27 -23.35
CA PRO A 26 12.67 14.12 -23.53
C PRO A 26 12.36 12.86 -24.35
N SER A 27 11.53 11.98 -23.79
CA SER A 27 10.95 10.85 -24.52
C SER A 27 9.60 11.24 -25.11
N THR A 28 9.54 11.30 -26.44
CA THR A 28 8.31 11.47 -27.22
C THR A 28 7.48 10.19 -27.14
N ILE A 29 6.29 10.24 -26.54
CA ILE A 29 5.34 9.12 -26.50
C ILE A 29 4.32 9.30 -27.64
N SER A 30 4.35 8.41 -28.61
CA SER A 30 3.27 8.24 -29.59
C SER A 30 2.17 7.36 -28.98
N GLN A 31 0.95 7.89 -28.90
CA GLN A 31 -0.24 7.15 -28.49
C GLN A 31 -0.85 6.43 -29.70
N THR A 32 -1.08 5.13 -29.58
CA THR A 32 -1.86 4.33 -30.53
C THR A 32 -3.17 3.95 -29.86
N THR A 33 -4.30 4.42 -30.38
CA THR A 33 -5.64 4.07 -29.92
C THR A 33 -6.08 2.74 -30.54
N SER A 34 -6.36 1.73 -29.72
CA SER A 34 -7.04 0.50 -30.14
C SER A 34 -8.49 0.50 -29.68
N ALA A 35 -9.40 0.23 -30.62
CA ALA A 35 -10.83 0.15 -30.41
C ALA A 35 -11.22 -1.14 -29.65
N ALA A 36 -12.20 -1.02 -28.76
CA ALA A 36 -12.76 -2.11 -27.98
C ALA A 36 -13.70 -2.99 -28.82
N THR A 37 -13.48 -4.31 -28.77
CA THR A 37 -14.37 -5.32 -29.36
C THR A 37 -15.12 -6.03 -28.24
N THR A 38 -16.44 -6.01 -28.29
CA THR A 38 -17.35 -6.66 -27.34
C THR A 38 -17.30 -8.20 -27.49
N PRO A 39 -17.18 -8.98 -26.40
CA PRO A 39 -17.22 -10.44 -26.48
C PRO A 39 -18.67 -10.97 -26.53
N PRO A 40 -18.93 -12.09 -27.24
CA PRO A 40 -20.26 -12.68 -27.32
C PRO A 40 -20.60 -13.52 -26.07
N THR A 41 -21.84 -13.36 -25.60
CA THR A 41 -22.47 -14.11 -24.51
C THR A 41 -22.74 -15.56 -24.93
N GLN A 42 -22.21 -16.54 -24.19
CA GLN A 42 -22.56 -17.95 -24.35
C GLN A 42 -23.59 -18.41 -23.30
N PRO A 43 -24.52 -19.31 -23.66
CA PRO A 43 -25.52 -19.83 -22.73
C PRO A 43 -24.93 -20.89 -21.79
N VAL A 44 -25.29 -20.80 -20.51
CA VAL A 44 -24.92 -21.75 -19.47
C VAL A 44 -25.96 -22.87 -19.40
N THR A 45 -25.54 -24.10 -19.66
CA THR A 45 -26.34 -25.32 -19.44
C THR A 45 -25.96 -25.96 -18.10
N THR A 46 -26.90 -25.95 -17.17
CA THR A 46 -26.79 -26.64 -15.87
C THR A 46 -27.08 -28.12 -16.04
N SER A 47 -26.08 -28.97 -15.80
CA SER A 47 -26.22 -30.42 -15.75
C SER A 47 -26.39 -30.87 -14.29
N ALA A 48 -27.37 -31.74 -14.03
CA ALA A 48 -27.66 -32.29 -12.70
C ALA A 48 -26.53 -33.24 -12.23
N PRO A 49 -26.24 -33.30 -10.92
CA PRO A 49 -25.20 -34.16 -10.39
C PRO A 49 -25.65 -35.63 -10.38
N ALA A 50 -24.80 -36.51 -10.93
CA ALA A 50 -24.96 -37.96 -10.82
C ALA A 50 -24.65 -38.43 -9.39
N ALA A 51 -25.52 -39.30 -8.86
CA ALA A 51 -25.32 -39.94 -7.57
C ALA A 51 -24.25 -41.03 -7.66
N PHE A 52 -23.19 -40.90 -6.85
CA PHE A 52 -22.16 -41.94 -6.70
C PHE A 52 -22.50 -42.90 -5.56
N PRO A 53 -22.45 -44.23 -5.77
CA PRO A 53 -22.47 -45.19 -4.67
C PRO A 53 -21.05 -45.30 -4.09
N ALA A 54 -20.81 -44.73 -2.91
CA ALA A 54 -19.55 -44.89 -2.20
C ALA A 54 -19.67 -45.99 -1.13
N THR A 55 -19.08 -47.14 -1.39
CA THR A 55 -18.73 -48.13 -0.36
C THR A 55 -17.48 -47.61 0.40
N PRO A 56 -17.49 -47.56 1.74
CA PRO A 56 -16.33 -47.10 2.49
C PRO A 56 -15.22 -48.16 2.46
N THR A 57 -14.16 -47.91 1.70
CA THR A 57 -12.90 -48.65 1.83
C THR A 57 -12.16 -48.15 3.07
N ALA A 58 -11.84 -49.06 3.99
CA ALA A 58 -11.10 -48.75 5.21
C ALA A 58 -9.71 -48.19 4.86
N VAL A 59 -9.44 -46.96 5.28
CA VAL A 59 -8.14 -46.30 5.14
C VAL A 59 -7.18 -46.86 6.20
N PRO A 60 -5.98 -47.34 5.83
CA PRO A 60 -5.01 -47.80 6.81
C PRO A 60 -4.56 -46.63 7.70
N ALA A 61 -4.54 -46.87 9.01
CA ALA A 61 -4.09 -45.91 10.00
C ALA A 61 -2.58 -45.64 9.81
N ILE A 62 -2.26 -44.48 9.24
CA ILE A 62 -0.88 -44.00 9.12
C ILE A 62 -0.47 -43.50 10.51
N THR A 63 0.42 -44.23 11.17
CA THR A 63 1.03 -43.77 12.43
C THR A 63 2.01 -42.67 12.09
N ALA A 64 1.55 -41.42 12.12
CA ALA A 64 2.40 -40.26 11.89
C ALA A 64 3.42 -40.15 13.02
N ALA A 65 4.70 -40.28 12.68
CA ALA A 65 5.78 -39.90 13.60
C ALA A 65 5.60 -38.42 13.99
N PRO A 66 5.88 -38.05 15.26
CA PRO A 66 5.78 -36.66 15.68
C PRO A 66 6.74 -35.80 14.85
N VAL A 67 6.20 -35.01 13.93
CA VAL A 67 6.94 -33.96 13.25
C VAL A 67 7.28 -32.93 14.31
N ALA A 68 8.55 -32.85 14.70
CA ALA A 68 9.02 -31.79 15.58
C ALA A 68 8.76 -30.45 14.87
N LEU A 69 7.82 -29.67 15.39
CA LEU A 69 7.62 -28.29 14.95
C LEU A 69 8.94 -27.54 15.19
N PRO A 70 9.56 -26.95 14.16
CA PRO A 70 10.79 -26.20 14.34
C PRO A 70 10.55 -25.08 15.35
N ALA A 71 11.55 -24.82 16.20
CA ALA A 71 11.56 -23.75 17.17
C ALA A 71 10.99 -22.48 16.52
N THR A 72 9.87 -22.02 17.07
CA THR A 72 9.04 -20.91 16.59
C THR A 72 9.87 -19.77 16.03
N LEU A 73 9.86 -19.60 14.71
CA LEU A 73 10.32 -18.38 14.07
C LEU A 73 9.52 -17.22 14.68
N THR A 74 10.19 -16.34 15.40
CA THR A 74 9.59 -15.09 15.88
C THR A 74 9.41 -14.21 14.66
N GLN A 75 8.25 -14.29 14.02
CA GLN A 75 7.90 -13.41 12.91
C GLN A 75 7.44 -12.08 13.50
N ALA A 76 8.16 -11.01 13.17
CA ALA A 76 7.73 -9.64 13.45
C ALA A 76 7.16 -9.04 12.17
N MET A 77 6.02 -8.36 12.30
CA MET A 77 5.45 -7.56 11.22
C MET A 77 5.84 -6.10 11.44
N VAL A 78 6.32 -5.45 10.39
CA VAL A 78 6.57 -4.01 10.39
C VAL A 78 5.55 -3.35 9.47
N ALA A 79 4.61 -2.61 10.07
CA ALA A 79 3.64 -1.81 9.35
C ALA A 79 4.07 -0.33 9.35
N ILE A 80 4.07 0.28 8.17
CA ILE A 80 4.46 1.66 7.96
C ILE A 80 3.23 2.46 7.56
N HIS A 81 2.83 3.44 8.38
CA HIS A 81 1.82 4.43 8.00
C HIS A 81 2.41 5.36 6.95
N LEU A 82 1.72 5.45 5.81
CA LEU A 82 2.07 6.38 4.75
C LEU A 82 1.40 7.72 5.01
N ASP A 83 2.06 8.55 5.82
CA ASP A 83 1.57 9.88 6.16
C ASP A 83 2.31 10.96 5.36
N PRO A 84 1.60 11.90 4.71
CA PRO A 84 2.25 13.09 4.18
C PRO A 84 2.88 13.87 5.35
N THR A 85 4.21 14.05 5.30
CA THR A 85 4.95 14.71 6.39
C THR A 85 5.14 16.20 6.14
N GLY A 86 4.76 17.01 7.13
CA GLY A 86 5.09 18.45 7.22
C GLY A 86 3.92 19.29 7.76
N PRO A 87 4.18 20.39 8.48
CA PRO A 87 3.14 21.24 9.08
C PRO A 87 2.22 21.93 8.06
N SER A 88 2.48 21.75 6.76
CA SER A 88 1.70 22.33 5.66
C SER A 88 1.52 21.36 4.50
N VAL A 89 1.88 20.07 4.67
CA VAL A 89 1.73 19.07 3.63
C VAL A 89 0.44 18.32 3.90
N THR A 90 -0.60 18.68 3.15
CA THR A 90 -1.91 18.04 3.25
C THR A 90 -2.01 16.79 2.39
N HIS A 91 -1.09 16.62 1.41
CA HIS A 91 -1.18 15.56 0.40
C HIS A 91 0.16 14.87 0.18
N ALA A 92 0.11 13.59 -0.20
CA ALA A 92 1.30 12.86 -0.63
C ALA A 92 1.90 13.49 -1.90
N THR A 93 3.21 13.64 -1.95
CA THR A 93 3.93 14.31 -3.05
C THR A 93 4.89 13.35 -3.77
N ALA A 94 5.42 13.77 -4.93
CA ALA A 94 6.48 13.02 -5.62
C ALA A 94 7.72 12.78 -4.73
N GLN A 95 8.08 13.75 -3.88
CA GLN A 95 9.20 13.57 -2.95
C GLN A 95 8.89 12.52 -1.86
N ASN A 96 7.63 12.42 -1.40
CA ASN A 96 7.24 11.35 -0.49
C ASN A 96 7.40 9.98 -1.16
N TRP A 97 7.01 9.88 -2.43
CA TRP A 97 7.17 8.66 -3.22
C TRP A 97 8.63 8.23 -3.39
N GLU A 98 9.54 9.17 -3.69
CA GLU A 98 10.98 8.88 -3.79
C GLU A 98 11.52 8.30 -2.48
N ARG A 99 11.18 8.91 -1.33
CA ARG A 99 11.59 8.40 -0.01
C ARG A 99 11.02 7.02 0.30
N LEU A 100 9.77 6.76 -0.10
CA LEU A 100 9.18 5.43 0.05
C LEU A 100 9.94 4.42 -0.82
N THR A 101 10.30 4.78 -2.05
CA THR A 101 11.07 3.92 -2.96
C THR A 101 12.42 3.54 -2.36
N ASP A 102 13.12 4.50 -1.76
CA ASP A 102 14.40 4.26 -1.07
C ASP A 102 14.23 3.34 0.16
N LEU A 103 13.14 3.52 0.92
CA LEU A 103 12.80 2.64 2.05
C LEU A 103 12.53 1.21 1.59
N MET A 104 11.78 1.04 0.51
CA MET A 104 11.45 -0.29 -0.04
C MET A 104 12.70 -0.99 -0.54
N ALA A 105 13.53 -0.30 -1.32
CA ALA A 105 14.81 -0.84 -1.79
C ALA A 105 15.73 -1.23 -0.62
N THR A 106 15.76 -0.43 0.45
CA THR A 106 16.53 -0.73 1.65
C THR A 106 15.96 -1.98 2.35
N ALA A 107 14.65 -2.05 2.59
CA ALA A 107 14.01 -3.20 3.22
C ALA A 107 14.29 -4.49 2.45
N ASP A 108 14.18 -4.45 1.12
CA ASP A 108 14.51 -5.58 0.25
C ASP A 108 15.96 -6.01 0.33
N SER A 109 16.90 -5.05 0.41
CA SER A 109 18.33 -5.38 0.55
C SER A 109 18.66 -6.15 1.85
N PHE A 110 17.82 -6.03 2.88
CA PHE A 110 17.92 -6.77 4.13
C PHE A 110 16.97 -7.98 4.21
N GLY A 111 16.22 -8.27 3.14
CA GLY A 111 15.26 -9.37 3.11
C GLY A 111 14.04 -9.15 4.02
N HIS A 112 13.71 -7.90 4.33
CA HIS A 112 12.55 -7.54 5.15
C HIS A 112 11.31 -7.26 4.29
N LYS A 113 10.17 -7.75 4.75
CA LYS A 113 8.86 -7.46 4.15
C LYS A 113 8.08 -6.51 5.04
N LEU A 114 7.47 -5.52 4.40
CA LEU A 114 6.77 -4.43 5.04
C LEU A 114 5.28 -4.47 4.67
N THR A 115 4.45 -4.00 5.58
CA THR A 115 3.04 -3.69 5.30
C THR A 115 2.91 -2.17 5.14
N LEU A 116 2.49 -1.73 3.96
CA LEU A 116 2.27 -0.32 3.64
C LEU A 116 0.83 0.05 3.97
N LEU A 117 0.62 0.80 5.04
CA LEU A 117 -0.69 1.29 5.44
C LEU A 117 -0.98 2.61 4.71
N MET A 118 -1.69 2.49 3.59
CA MET A 118 -1.93 3.53 2.61
C MET A 118 -3.21 4.31 2.92
N SER A 119 -3.11 5.65 2.93
CA SER A 119 -4.26 6.55 2.95
C SER A 119 -4.75 6.88 1.55
N SER A 120 -5.94 7.49 1.45
CA SER A 120 -6.54 7.94 0.19
C SER A 120 -5.61 8.82 -0.64
N ASP A 121 -4.85 9.70 0.00
CA ASP A 121 -3.98 10.65 -0.70
C ASP A 121 -2.78 9.96 -1.37
N TRP A 122 -2.31 8.86 -0.78
CA TRP A 122 -1.30 8.01 -1.41
C TRP A 122 -1.91 7.18 -2.54
N ALA A 123 -3.16 6.71 -2.39
CA ALA A 123 -3.85 6.02 -3.46
C ALA A 123 -4.04 6.93 -4.69
N ASP A 124 -4.42 8.20 -4.49
CA ASP A 124 -4.49 9.21 -5.56
C ASP A 124 -3.11 9.41 -6.23
N LEU A 125 -2.05 9.53 -5.42
CA LEU A 125 -0.69 9.74 -5.92
C LEU A 125 -0.19 8.57 -6.78
N VAL A 126 -0.53 7.33 -6.41
CA VAL A 126 -0.17 6.11 -7.15
C VAL A 126 -1.04 5.98 -8.41
N ALA A 127 -2.36 6.11 -8.28
CA ALA A 127 -3.30 5.99 -9.40
C ALA A 127 -2.97 6.99 -10.53
N ALA A 128 -2.48 8.19 -10.20
CA ALA A 128 -2.11 9.20 -11.18
C ALA A 128 -0.86 8.88 -12.02
N ASN A 129 -0.07 7.84 -11.70
CA ASN A 129 1.19 7.57 -12.40
C ASN A 129 1.44 6.05 -12.62
N PRO A 130 1.50 5.57 -13.88
CA PRO A 130 1.67 4.16 -14.18
C PRO A 130 3.00 3.57 -13.69
N VAL A 131 4.07 4.36 -13.59
CA VAL A 131 5.35 3.88 -13.04
C VAL A 131 5.21 3.53 -11.56
N ARG A 132 4.40 4.31 -10.81
CA ARG A 132 4.13 4.05 -9.39
C ARG A 132 3.23 2.84 -9.20
N GLN A 133 2.25 2.68 -10.09
CA GLN A 133 1.39 1.50 -10.13
C GLN A 133 2.21 0.22 -10.34
N THR A 134 3.09 0.21 -11.35
CA THR A 134 4.00 -0.93 -11.59
C THR A 134 4.91 -1.19 -10.38
N ALA A 135 5.51 -0.16 -9.80
CA ALA A 135 6.36 -0.33 -8.62
C ALA A 135 5.60 -0.90 -7.41
N LEU A 136 4.37 -0.43 -7.14
CA LEU A 136 3.54 -0.97 -6.07
C LEU A 136 3.19 -2.44 -6.33
N GLN A 137 2.87 -2.78 -7.57
CA GLN A 137 2.60 -4.15 -7.97
C GLN A 137 3.83 -5.06 -7.77
N ASP A 138 5.00 -4.59 -8.17
CA ASP A 138 6.27 -5.30 -7.97
C ASP A 138 6.58 -5.52 -6.49
N TRP A 139 6.36 -4.51 -5.64
CA TRP A 139 6.54 -4.64 -4.19
C TRP A 139 5.61 -5.69 -3.59
N VAL A 140 4.33 -5.68 -3.95
CA VAL A 140 3.38 -6.68 -3.42
C VAL A 140 3.68 -8.08 -3.93
N ASN A 141 4.04 -8.23 -5.21
CA ASN A 141 4.48 -9.50 -5.79
C ASN A 141 5.77 -10.04 -5.14
N ASN A 142 6.63 -9.14 -4.66
CA ASN A 142 7.82 -9.44 -3.88
C ASN A 142 7.51 -9.71 -2.39
N GLY A 143 6.25 -9.84 -1.99
CA GLY A 143 5.82 -10.26 -0.65
C GLY A 143 5.65 -9.13 0.36
N HIS A 144 5.73 -7.87 -0.07
CA HIS A 144 5.21 -6.76 0.74
C HIS A 144 3.68 -6.81 0.77
N GLN A 145 3.09 -6.17 1.77
CA GLN A 145 1.63 -6.11 1.91
C GLN A 145 1.15 -4.68 1.74
N LEU A 146 -0.03 -4.54 1.17
CA LEU A 146 -0.79 -3.29 1.15
C LEU A 146 -1.86 -3.37 2.23
N GLY A 147 -2.12 -2.27 2.92
CA GLY A 147 -3.21 -2.12 3.87
C GLY A 147 -3.77 -0.71 3.84
N PHE A 148 -4.86 -0.50 4.57
CA PHE A 148 -5.56 0.78 4.62
C PHE A 148 -5.21 1.57 5.89
N HIS A 149 -5.05 2.89 5.74
CA HIS A 149 -4.85 3.84 6.83
C HIS A 149 -5.77 5.05 6.67
N HIS A 150 -6.28 5.60 7.76
CA HIS A 150 -7.19 6.73 7.72
C HIS A 150 -6.95 7.74 8.84
N HIS A 151 -6.84 9.02 8.46
CA HIS A 151 -6.85 10.16 9.36
C HIS A 151 -8.26 10.70 9.58
N THR A 152 -8.79 10.39 10.77
CA THR A 152 -10.07 10.92 11.23
C THR A 152 -10.05 12.44 11.37
N CYS A 153 -11.23 13.05 11.49
CA CYS A 153 -11.45 14.49 11.66
C CYS A 153 -10.69 15.21 12.80
N GLY A 154 -10.18 14.47 13.79
CA GLY A 154 -9.39 15.02 14.88
C GLY A 154 -7.88 15.10 14.58
N HIS A 155 -7.44 14.55 13.45
CA HIS A 155 -6.05 14.53 13.05
C HIS A 155 -5.59 15.91 12.58
N ALA A 156 -4.28 16.20 12.68
CA ALA A 156 -3.71 17.46 12.20
C ALA A 156 -3.88 17.64 10.68
N SER A 157 -3.97 16.52 9.96
CA SER A 157 -4.16 16.43 8.52
C SER A 157 -5.21 15.35 8.25
N PRO A 158 -6.52 15.67 8.32
CA PRO A 158 -7.57 14.70 8.03
C PRO A 158 -7.65 14.43 6.53
N ASP A 159 -8.01 13.19 6.15
CA ASP A 159 -8.08 12.79 4.74
C ASP A 159 -9.35 13.28 4.02
N GLY A 160 -10.25 13.97 4.71
CA GLY A 160 -11.53 14.45 4.16
C GLY A 160 -12.67 13.42 4.19
N TYR A 161 -12.38 12.13 4.39
CA TYR A 161 -13.38 11.07 4.56
C TYR A 161 -13.85 10.95 6.02
N ARG A 162 -15.18 10.82 6.24
CA ARG A 162 -15.79 10.86 7.58
C ARG A 162 -17.23 10.38 7.60
N ASP A 163 -17.60 9.69 8.68
CA ASP A 163 -18.99 9.28 8.92
C ASP A 163 -19.74 10.24 9.87
N ILE A 164 -19.05 11.28 10.35
CA ILE A 164 -19.61 12.29 11.23
C ILE A 164 -20.03 13.55 10.45
N LYS A 165 -21.21 14.09 10.80
CA LYS A 165 -21.80 15.27 10.15
C LYS A 165 -21.30 16.61 10.69
N ASN A 166 -20.59 16.60 11.82
CA ASN A 166 -20.09 17.82 12.44
C ASN A 166 -18.89 18.38 11.65
N GLN A 167 -18.63 19.69 11.80
CA GLN A 167 -17.50 20.33 11.12
C GLN A 167 -16.17 19.74 11.61
N CYS A 168 -15.52 19.02 10.72
CA CYS A 168 -14.12 18.63 10.86
C CYS A 168 -13.25 19.82 10.51
N ARG A 169 -12.18 20.05 11.28
CA ARG A 169 -11.22 21.10 10.96
C ARG A 169 -10.28 20.57 9.88
N GLY A 170 -10.15 21.32 8.79
CA GLY A 170 -9.31 20.91 7.66
C GLY A 170 -10.02 19.95 6.71
N ALA A 171 -9.41 19.77 5.53
CA ALA A 171 -9.82 18.99 4.35
C ALA A 171 -11.31 19.06 3.94
N GLU A 172 -11.53 19.34 2.65
CA GLU A 172 -12.87 19.28 2.06
C GLU A 172 -13.49 17.88 2.24
N PRO A 173 -14.81 17.78 2.45
CA PRO A 173 -15.49 16.47 2.50
C PRO A 173 -15.28 15.66 1.22
N ARG A 174 -14.75 14.44 1.37
CA ARG A 174 -14.53 13.49 0.26
C ARG A 174 -15.49 12.29 0.27
N GLY A 175 -16.16 12.02 1.39
CA GLY A 175 -17.09 10.90 1.52
C GLY A 175 -17.08 10.29 2.92
N SER A 176 -17.56 9.05 3.03
CA SER A 176 -17.52 8.20 4.21
C SER A 176 -16.16 7.52 4.39
N VAL A 177 -15.88 6.96 5.58
CA VAL A 177 -14.66 6.15 5.77
C VAL A 177 -14.68 4.90 4.88
N ALA A 178 -15.86 4.37 4.58
CA ALA A 178 -16.03 3.28 3.64
C ALA A 178 -15.59 3.66 2.22
N ASP A 179 -15.84 4.90 1.78
CA ASP A 179 -15.39 5.39 0.47
C ASP A 179 -13.86 5.49 0.40
N ALA A 180 -13.20 5.87 1.50
CA ALA A 180 -11.74 5.87 1.59
C ALA A 180 -11.16 4.45 1.48
N PHE A 181 -11.76 3.49 2.18
CA PHE A 181 -11.36 2.09 2.10
C PHE A 181 -11.56 1.54 0.68
N ALA A 182 -12.74 1.78 0.10
CA ALA A 182 -13.06 1.38 -1.26
C ALA A 182 -12.04 1.93 -2.26
N GLN A 183 -11.60 3.18 -2.09
CA GLN A 183 -10.57 3.75 -2.97
C GLN A 183 -9.25 2.96 -2.97
N VAL A 184 -8.74 2.56 -1.79
CA VAL A 184 -7.49 1.79 -1.71
C VAL A 184 -7.71 0.35 -2.22
N GLN A 185 -8.89 -0.22 -1.94
CA GLN A 185 -9.27 -1.53 -2.44
C GLN A 185 -9.44 -1.56 -3.97
N ASP A 186 -10.01 -0.52 -4.57
CA ASP A 186 -10.17 -0.38 -6.02
C ASP A 186 -8.80 -0.26 -6.68
N LEU A 187 -7.88 0.54 -6.12
CA LEU A 187 -6.50 0.60 -6.59
C LEU A 187 -5.83 -0.79 -6.56
N ALA A 188 -5.97 -1.54 -5.46
CA ALA A 188 -5.43 -2.89 -5.38
C ALA A 188 -6.02 -3.82 -6.46
N THR A 189 -7.35 -3.72 -6.66
CA THR A 189 -8.09 -4.53 -7.65
C THR A 189 -7.66 -4.19 -9.07
N ASP A 190 -7.54 -2.92 -9.42
CA ASP A 190 -7.11 -2.43 -10.74
C ASP A 190 -5.68 -2.89 -11.07
N LEU A 191 -4.85 -3.07 -10.05
CA LEU A 191 -3.49 -3.59 -10.18
C LEU A 191 -3.40 -5.13 -10.11
N GLY A 192 -4.53 -5.83 -10.00
CA GLY A 192 -4.57 -7.30 -9.87
C GLY A 192 -3.91 -7.82 -8.59
N LEU A 193 -3.90 -7.02 -7.53
CA LEU A 193 -3.32 -7.36 -6.23
C LEU A 193 -4.32 -8.11 -5.34
N PRO A 194 -3.86 -8.84 -4.31
CA PRO A 194 -4.75 -9.42 -3.32
C PRO A 194 -5.65 -8.34 -2.69
N SER A 195 -6.89 -8.72 -2.38
CA SER A 195 -7.79 -7.88 -1.57
C SER A 195 -7.15 -7.56 -0.23
N ILE A 196 -7.33 -6.33 0.22
CA ILE A 196 -6.83 -5.84 1.51
C ILE A 196 -7.90 -5.87 2.59
#